data_AF-A0A7G8PR76-F1
#
_entry.id   AF-A0A7G8PR76-F1
#
_cell.length_a   1.000
_cell.length_b   1.000
_cell.length_c   1.000
_cell.angle_alpha   90.00
_cell.angle_beta   90.00
_cell.angle_gamma   90.00
#
_symmetry.space_group_name_H-M   'P 1'
#
loop_
_entity.id
_entity.type
_entity.pdbx_description
1 polymer ?
#
loop_
_entity_poly.entity_id
_entity_poly.type
_entity_poly.pdbx_seq_one_letter_code
_entity_poly.pdbx_strand_id
1 'polypeptide(L)'
;MSKKDCIFVAQIYVMGILLITVVLLLLAVAGIAIKIWGKKDGKFAGTCASQNPFLNKDGEACGFCGKSPEEFENCTEEVHQ
;
A
#
# COMPACT_ATOMS: atom_id res chain seq x y z
N MET A 1 37.77 22.43 -9.01
CA MET A 1 36.77 21.98 -8.01
C MET A 1 37.48 21.06 -7.04
N SER A 2 37.64 21.46 -5.78
CA SER A 2 38.47 20.73 -4.82
C SER A 2 37.72 19.50 -4.29
N LYS A 3 38.44 18.43 -3.96
CA LYS A 3 37.85 17.16 -3.48
C LYS A 3 36.96 17.33 -2.25
N LYS A 4 37.24 18.36 -1.44
CA LYS A 4 36.48 18.74 -0.24
C LYS A 4 35.12 19.35 -0.58
N ASP A 5 35.04 20.13 -1.65
CA ASP A 5 33.80 20.79 -2.11
C ASP A 5 32.80 19.76 -2.64
N CYS A 6 33.30 18.75 -3.35
CA CYS A 6 32.48 17.67 -3.91
C CYS A 6 31.86 16.80 -2.81
N ILE A 7 32.62 16.50 -1.75
CA ILE A 7 32.14 15.73 -0.59
C ILE A 7 31.07 16.52 0.18
N PHE A 8 31.27 17.83 0.36
CA PHE A 8 30.32 18.69 1.05
C PHE A 8 28.98 18.82 0.30
N VAL A 9 29.04 19.03 -1.02
CA VAL A 9 27.85 19.08 -1.88
C VAL A 9 27.12 17.74 -1.89
N ALA A 10 27.85 16.62 -1.97
CA ALA A 10 27.25 15.30 -1.93
C ALA A 10 26.55 15.02 -0.59
N GLN A 11 27.16 15.39 0.55
CA GLN A 11 26.55 15.22 1.87
C GLN A 11 25.27 16.05 2.04
N ILE A 12 25.27 17.31 1.58
CA ILE A 12 24.08 18.17 1.59
C ILE A 12 22.98 17.61 0.70
N TYR A 13 23.33 17.15 -0.50
CA TYR A 13 22.36 16.61 -1.44
C TYR A 13 21.73 15.32 -0.92
N VAL A 14 22.55 14.40 -0.39
CA VAL A 14 22.07 13.15 0.22
C VAL A 14 21.16 13.46 1.40
N MET A 15 21.54 14.38 2.30
CA MET A 15 20.70 14.76 3.43
C MET A 15 19.37 15.42 3.00
N GLY A 16 19.39 16.27 1.97
CA GLY A 16 18.18 16.90 1.43
C GLY A 16 17.20 15.90 0.81
N ILE A 17 17.71 14.92 0.05
CA ILE A 17 16.89 13.84 -0.52
C ILE A 17 16.32 12.94 0.59
N LEU A 18 17.09 12.67 1.65
CA LEU A 18 16.57 11.91 2.78
C LEU A 18 15.43 12.64 3.51
N LEU A 19 15.55 13.95 3.72
CA LEU A 19 14.49 14.70 4.37
C LEU A 19 13.21 14.78 3.52
N ILE A 20 13.32 15.05 2.22
CA ILE A 20 12.14 15.14 1.36
C ILE A 20 11.43 13.78 1.21
N THR A 21 12.19 12.69 1.12
CA THR A 21 11.62 11.34 1.04
C THR A 21 10.89 10.96 2.32
N VAL A 22 11.49 11.22 3.50
CA VAL A 22 10.84 10.96 4.79
C VAL A 22 9.53 11.76 4.93
N VAL A 23 9.52 13.04 4.54
CA VAL A 23 8.31 13.87 4.57
C VAL A 23 7.22 13.32 3.66
N LEU A 24 7.56 12.96 2.42
CA LEU A 24 6.58 12.41 1.47
C LEU A 24 5.99 11.08 1.95
N LEU A 25 6.82 10.24 2.57
CA LEU A 25 6.41 8.93 3.08
C LEU A 25 5.48 9.07 4.30
N LEU A 26 5.80 9.98 5.21
CA LEU A 26 4.94 10.31 6.36
C LEU A 26 3.60 10.90 5.91
N LEU A 27 3.60 11.76 4.89
CA LEU A 27 2.37 12.32 4.32
C LEU A 27 1.49 11.23 3.69
N ALA A 28 2.08 10.25 2.99
CA ALA A 28 1.34 9.13 2.43
C ALA A 28 0.70 8.26 3.53
N VAL A 29 1.47 7.91 4.56
CA VAL A 29 0.98 7.11 5.69
C VAL A 29 -0.10 7.86 6.47
N ALA A 30 0.07 9.15 6.70
CA ALA A 30 -0.95 10.00 7.35
C ALA A 30 -2.23 10.07 6.51
N GLY A 31 -2.12 10.19 5.18
CA GLY A 31 -3.26 10.18 4.26
C GLY A 31 -4.04 8.86 4.30
N ILE A 32 -3.34 7.73 4.40
CA ILE A 32 -3.97 6.41 4.59
C ILE A 32 -4.62 6.34 5.97
N ALA A 33 -3.93 6.74 7.04
CA ALA A 33 -4.44 6.69 8.40
C ALA A 33 -5.74 7.49 8.59
N ILE A 34 -5.82 8.70 8.04
CA ILE A 34 -7.05 9.52 8.05
C ILE A 34 -8.18 8.79 7.31
N LYS A 35 -7.88 8.14 6.18
CA LYS A 35 -8.85 7.34 5.41
C LYS A 35 -9.37 6.13 6.17
N ILE A 36 -8.54 5.52 7.03
CA ILE A 36 -8.93 4.42 7.92
C ILE A 36 -9.88 4.94 9.01
N TRP A 37 -9.50 6.04 9.65
CA TRP A 37 -10.20 6.58 10.80
C TRP A 37 -11.59 7.14 10.43
N GLY A 38 -11.76 7.66 9.22
CA GLY A 38 -13.06 8.12 8.70
C GLY A 38 -14.04 7.00 8.29
N LYS A 39 -13.68 5.71 8.37
CA LYS A 39 -14.52 4.59 7.91
C LYS A 39 -15.33 3.97 9.05
N LYS A 40 -16.67 4.03 8.98
CA LYS A 40 -17.58 3.61 10.06
C LYS A 40 -17.51 2.12 10.45
N ASP A 41 -17.11 1.21 9.55
CA ASP A 41 -17.06 -0.24 9.80
C ASP A 41 -15.63 -0.83 9.79
N GLY A 42 -14.58 -0.01 9.73
CA GLY A 42 -13.18 -0.44 9.81
C GLY A 42 -12.67 -1.43 8.74
N LYS A 43 -13.53 -1.96 7.85
CA LYS A 43 -13.17 -3.00 6.89
C LYS A 43 -12.23 -2.48 5.81
N PHE A 44 -11.00 -2.96 5.83
CA PHE A 44 -10.10 -2.96 4.68
C PHE A 44 -10.50 -4.09 3.76
N ALA A 45 -11.40 -3.72 2.89
CA ALA A 45 -11.12 -3.85 1.49
C ALA A 45 -9.83 -4.60 1.10
N GLY A 46 -9.90 -5.92 0.87
CA GLY A 46 -8.75 -6.80 0.70
C GLY A 46 -7.66 -6.26 -0.23
N THR A 47 -6.41 -6.57 0.07
CA THR A 47 -5.25 -6.27 -0.80
C THR A 47 -5.16 -7.25 -1.98
N CYS A 48 -5.98 -8.31 -1.98
CA CYS A 48 -6.33 -8.99 -3.22
C CYS A 48 -7.12 -8.01 -4.09
N ALA A 49 -6.65 -7.75 -5.31
CA ALA A 49 -7.38 -6.93 -6.26
C ALA A 49 -8.85 -7.40 -6.39
N SER A 50 -9.12 -8.70 -6.33
CA SER A 50 -10.49 -9.21 -6.43
C SER A 50 -11.31 -9.18 -5.13
N GLN A 51 -10.75 -8.80 -3.99
CA GLN A 51 -11.49 -8.59 -2.74
C GLN A 51 -11.34 -7.17 -2.21
N ASN A 52 -10.70 -6.32 -3.00
CA ASN A 52 -10.85 -4.89 -2.89
C ASN A 52 -12.34 -4.58 -3.18
N PRO A 53 -13.16 -4.08 -2.24
CA PRO A 53 -14.54 -3.64 -2.40
C PRO A 53 -14.68 -2.48 -3.38
N PHE A 54 -13.57 -1.93 -3.89
CA PHE A 54 -13.63 -1.15 -5.12
C PHE A 54 -13.88 -2.02 -6.37
N LEU A 55 -13.26 -3.19 -6.44
CA LEU A 55 -13.29 -4.11 -7.57
C LEU A 55 -14.33 -5.24 -7.43
N ASN A 56 -14.66 -5.68 -6.22
CA ASN A 56 -15.63 -6.73 -5.94
C ASN A 56 -16.74 -6.22 -5.02
N LYS A 57 -17.84 -5.79 -5.64
CA LYS A 57 -18.91 -5.00 -4.99
C LYS A 57 -20.11 -5.84 -4.60
N ASP A 58 -20.46 -6.77 -5.46
CA ASP A 58 -21.61 -7.66 -5.25
C ASP A 58 -21.26 -8.84 -4.33
N GLY A 59 -20.07 -8.79 -3.72
CA GLY A 59 -19.56 -9.83 -2.85
C GLY A 59 -19.36 -11.14 -3.61
N GLU A 60 -18.94 -11.01 -4.87
CA GLU A 60 -18.77 -12.13 -5.76
C GLU A 60 -17.62 -13.01 -5.28
N ALA A 61 -17.71 -14.29 -5.61
CA ALA A 61 -16.62 -15.20 -5.39
C ALA A 61 -15.34 -14.68 -6.06
N CYS A 62 -14.22 -14.75 -5.35
CA CYS A 62 -12.92 -14.33 -5.83
C CYS A 62 -12.61 -15.01 -7.18
N GLY A 63 -12.40 -14.25 -8.25
CA GLY A 63 -12.08 -14.81 -9.57
C GLY A 63 -10.75 -15.59 -9.65
N PHE A 64 -9.93 -15.54 -8.61
CA PHE A 64 -8.69 -16.30 -8.50
C PHE A 64 -8.88 -17.68 -7.84
N CYS A 65 -9.85 -17.86 -6.93
CA CYS A 65 -10.00 -19.09 -6.14
C CYS A 65 -11.46 -19.53 -5.90
N GLY A 66 -12.45 -18.81 -6.45
CA GLY A 66 -13.86 -19.17 -6.41
C GLY A 66 -14.57 -19.06 -5.06
N LYS A 67 -13.89 -18.62 -3.98
CA LYS A 67 -14.51 -18.46 -2.66
C LYS A 67 -15.17 -17.10 -2.45
N SER A 68 -16.25 -17.10 -1.68
CA SER A 68 -16.99 -15.89 -1.29
C SER A 68 -16.10 -14.91 -0.47
N PRO A 69 -16.44 -13.61 -0.40
CA PRO A 69 -15.71 -12.62 0.40
C PRO A 69 -15.60 -12.98 1.89
N GLU A 70 -16.59 -13.71 2.43
CA GLU A 70 -16.56 -14.18 3.82
C GLU A 70 -15.66 -15.42 3.99
N GLU A 71 -15.49 -16.23 2.94
CA GLU A 71 -14.68 -17.46 2.95
C GLU A 71 -13.30 -17.28 2.31
N PHE A 72 -12.98 -16.06 1.87
CA PHE A 72 -11.73 -15.71 1.20
C PHE A 72 -10.49 -16.01 2.06
N GLU A 73 -10.66 -16.06 3.39
CA GLU A 73 -9.60 -16.43 4.33
C GLU A 73 -9.06 -17.85 4.11
N ASN A 74 -9.80 -18.73 3.42
CA ASN A 74 -9.42 -20.11 3.13
C ASN A 74 -9.11 -20.36 1.65
N CYS A 75 -8.76 -19.34 0.86
CA CYS A 75 -8.27 -19.55 -0.51
C CYS A 75 -6.87 -20.20 -0.48
N THR A 76 -6.85 -21.54 -0.51
CA THR A 76 -5.65 -22.36 -0.71
C THR A 76 -5.71 -22.87 -2.14
N GLU A 77 -4.61 -22.76 -2.89
CA GLU A 77 -4.58 -23.06 -4.32
C GLU A 77 -4.94 -24.53 -4.60
N GLU A 78 -6.19 -24.80 -4.96
CA GLU A 78 -6.52 -25.95 -5.78
C GLU A 78 -6.51 -25.49 -7.24
N VAL A 79 -5.36 -25.74 -7.86
CA VAL A 79 -5.02 -25.41 -9.25
C VAL A 79 -6.10 -25.98 -10.16
N HIS A 80 -6.94 -25.11 -10.71
CA HIS A 80 -7.74 -25.46 -11.87
C HIS A 80 -6.96 -25.04 -13.12
N GLN A 81 -6.63 -26.07 -13.92
CA GLN A 81 -5.76 -26.11 -15.11
C GLN A 81 -5.77 -24.87 -16.02
#